data_AF-A0A7D5RDL0-F1
#
_entry.id   AF-A0A7D5RDL0-F1
#
_cell.length_a   1.000
_cell.length_b   1.000
_cell.length_c   1.000
_cell.angle_alpha   90.00
_cell.angle_beta   90.00
_cell.angle_gamma   90.00
#
_symmetry.space_group_name_H-M   'P 1'
#
loop_
_entity.id
_entity.type
_entity.pdbx_description
1 polymer ?
#
loop_
_entity_poly.entity_id
_entity_poly.type
_entity_poly.pdbx_seq_one_letter_code
_entity_poly.pdbx_strand_id
1 'polypeptide(L)'
;MGELSARLAHDIKNPLTTIKSTVKLLKTFQGKPIDEYVMKKFEMMDESIFRISHQVDGVLDYIKKNPLQMEPSSLINIIKVSMMPLSIPKNIQINLPNTDVI
;
A
#
# COMPACT_ATOMS: atom_id res chain seq x y z
N MET A 1 -8.55 17.17 -12.92
CA MET A 1 -8.64 16.45 -11.64
C MET A 1 -7.30 15.80 -11.28
N GLY A 2 -6.78 14.84 -12.06
CA GLY A 2 -5.57 14.07 -11.69
C GLY A 2 -4.28 14.87 -11.45
N GLU A 3 -3.93 15.84 -12.30
CA GLU A 3 -2.66 16.57 -12.18
C GLU A 3 -2.61 17.49 -10.94
N LEU A 4 -3.71 18.19 -10.66
CA LEU A 4 -3.84 19.02 -9.45
C LEU A 4 -3.80 18.16 -8.18
N SER A 5 -4.48 17.00 -8.19
CA SER A 5 -4.47 16.04 -7.07
C SER A 5 -3.10 15.38 -6.89
N ALA A 6 -2.37 15.08 -7.96
CA ALA A 6 -1.00 14.56 -7.91
C ALA A 6 -0.05 15.57 -7.26
N ARG A 7 -0.15 16.84 -7.68
CA ARG A 7 0.64 17.93 -7.12
C ARG A 7 0.32 18.14 -5.64
N LEU A 8 -0.97 18.18 -5.28
CA LEU A 8 -1.41 18.30 -3.89
C LEU A 8 -0.89 17.15 -3.02
N ALA A 9 -0.99 15.91 -3.49
CA ALA A 9 -0.51 14.75 -2.76
C ALA A 9 1.03 14.78 -2.55
N HIS A 10 1.78 15.18 -3.57
CA HIS A 10 3.22 15.43 -3.46
C HIS A 10 3.54 16.54 -2.44
N ASP A 11 2.82 17.65 -2.51
CA ASP A 11 3.00 18.81 -1.64
C ASP A 11 2.63 18.51 -0.17
N ILE A 12 1.77 17.53 0.09
CA ILE A 12 1.48 17.01 1.43
C ILE A 12 2.56 16.01 1.89
N LYS A 13 3.09 15.18 0.99
CA LYS A 13 4.10 14.16 1.32
C LYS A 13 5.41 14.77 1.82
N ASN A 14 5.77 15.93 1.30
CA ASN A 14 6.97 16.67 1.71
C ASN A 14 6.96 17.11 3.19
N PRO A 15 5.99 17.90 3.67
CA PRO A 15 5.90 18.27 5.08
C PRO A 15 5.72 17.04 5.99
N LEU A 16 4.98 16.00 5.56
CA LEU A 16 4.88 14.75 6.33
C LEU A 16 6.23 14.04 6.51
N THR A 17 7.06 14.02 5.47
CA THR A 17 8.41 13.45 5.52
C THR A 17 9.29 14.23 6.50
N THR A 18 9.21 15.55 6.49
CA THR A 18 9.89 16.42 7.46
C THR A 18 9.43 16.13 8.88
N ILE A 19 8.12 16.09 9.14
CA ILE A 19 7.57 15.80 10.47
C ILE A 19 8.04 14.43 10.96
N LYS A 20 7.93 13.38 10.13
CA LYS A 20 8.37 12.01 10.45
C LYS A 20 9.86 11.97 10.82
N SER A 21 10.68 12.66 10.06
CA SER A 21 12.14 12.70 10.29
C SER A 21 12.48 13.43 11.58
N THR A 22 11.79 14.53 11.87
CA THR A 22 11.94 15.27 13.13
C THR A 22 11.52 14.43 14.33
N VAL A 23 10.36 13.75 14.28
CA VAL A 23 9.91 12.84 15.36
C VAL A 23 10.93 11.73 15.58
N LYS A 24 11.46 11.13 14.51
CA LYS A 24 12.50 10.11 14.60
C LYS A 24 13.77 10.64 15.25
N LEU A 25 14.22 11.83 14.86
CA LEU A 25 15.40 12.48 15.44
C LEU A 25 15.21 12.71 16.94
N LEU A 26 14.05 13.22 17.35
CA LEU A 26 13.71 13.46 18.76
C LEU A 26 13.71 12.17 19.58
N LYS A 27 13.21 11.06 19.03
CA LYS A 27 13.28 9.73 19.67
C LYS A 27 14.71 9.23 19.86
N THR A 28 15.61 9.59 18.94
CA THR A 28 17.02 9.14 18.94
C THR A 28 17.97 10.13 19.59
N PHE A 29 17.49 11.29 20.06
CA PHE A 29 18.33 12.34 20.60
C PHE A 29 18.99 11.85 21.90
N GLN A 30 20.29 11.59 21.83
CA GLN A 30 21.06 11.09 22.96
C GLN A 30 21.37 12.25 23.90
N GLY A 31 20.96 12.12 25.16
CA GLY A 31 21.27 13.13 26.19
C GLY A 31 20.46 12.97 27.47
N LYS A 32 19.23 12.43 27.39
CA LYS A 32 18.39 12.09 28.55
C LYS A 32 17.48 10.89 28.22
N PRO A 33 17.16 10.02 29.20
CA PRO A 33 16.09 9.05 29.01
C PRO A 33 14.80 9.78 28.64
N ILE A 34 14.10 9.30 27.61
CA ILE A 34 12.79 9.82 27.25
C ILE A 34 11.77 9.21 28.21
N ASP A 35 11.01 10.07 28.88
CA ASP A 35 9.93 9.63 29.78
C ASP A 35 8.82 8.90 29.02
N GLU A 36 8.16 7.94 29.68
CA GLU A 36 7.12 7.09 29.10
C GLU A 36 5.95 7.91 28.55
N TYR A 37 5.57 8.99 29.25
CA TYR A 37 4.53 9.90 28.78
C TYR A 37 4.90 10.53 27.42
N VAL A 38 6.15 10.94 27.26
CA VAL A 38 6.66 11.55 26.03
C VAL A 38 6.77 10.51 24.92
N MET A 39 7.23 9.29 25.22
CA MET A 39 7.25 8.18 24.27
C MET A 39 5.86 7.88 23.70
N LYS A 40 4.84 7.83 24.56
CA LYS A 40 3.45 7.65 24.13
C LYS A 40 2.97 8.76 23.20
N LYS A 41 3.39 10.01 23.39
CA LYS A 41 3.07 11.09 22.45
C LYS A 41 3.73 10.87 21.10
N PHE A 42 4.98 10.41 21.08
CA PHE A 42 5.63 10.12 19.81
C PHE A 42 5.00 8.93 19.07
N GLU A 43 4.52 7.91 19.78
CA GLU A 43 3.74 6.81 19.17
C GLU A 43 2.45 7.34 18.53
N MET A 44 1.70 8.19 19.23
CA MET A 44 0.50 8.84 18.67
C MET A 44 0.80 9.68 17.43
N MET A 45 1.96 10.37 17.40
CA MET A 45 2.42 11.12 16.24
C MET A 45 2.74 10.19 15.07
N ASP A 46 3.49 9.11 15.30
CA ASP A 46 3.84 8.13 14.27
C ASP A 46 2.59 7.49 13.65
N GLU A 47 1.62 7.09 14.47
CA GLU A 47 0.36 6.54 13.97
C GLU A 47 -0.41 7.55 13.11
N SER A 48 -0.46 8.81 13.55
CA SER A 48 -1.17 9.87 12.82
C SER A 48 -0.51 10.16 11.48
N ILE A 49 0.83 10.24 11.45
CA ILE A 49 1.64 10.40 10.24
C ILE A 49 1.43 9.20 9.30
N PHE A 50 1.43 7.97 9.84
CA PHE A 50 1.18 6.77 9.05
C PHE A 50 -0.20 6.79 8.38
N ARG A 51 -1.26 7.10 9.15
CA ARG A 51 -2.63 7.18 8.63
C ARG A 51 -2.75 8.18 7.49
N ILE A 52 -2.22 9.40 7.66
CA ILE A 52 -2.33 10.43 6.62
C ILE A 52 -1.44 10.13 5.40
N SER A 53 -0.24 9.56 5.59
CA SER A 53 0.60 9.11 4.47
C SER A 53 -0.13 8.05 3.62
N HIS A 54 -0.79 7.08 4.25
CA HIS A 54 -1.57 6.07 3.53
C HIS A 54 -2.74 6.67 2.74
N GLN A 55 -3.44 7.66 3.31
CA GLN A 55 -4.53 8.36 2.60
C GLN A 55 -4.00 9.13 1.38
N VAL A 56 -2.85 9.80 1.51
CA VAL A 56 -2.19 10.51 0.41
C VAL A 56 -1.76 9.55 -0.70
N ASP A 57 -1.19 8.39 -0.35
CA ASP A 57 -0.82 7.37 -1.31
C ASP A 57 -2.08 6.79 -2.01
N GLY A 58 -3.19 6.60 -1.30
CA GLY A 58 -4.47 6.18 -1.90
C GLY A 58 -5.02 7.19 -2.91
N VAL A 59 -4.85 8.50 -2.67
CA VAL A 59 -5.20 9.54 -3.66
C VAL A 59 -4.29 9.45 -4.89
N LEU A 60 -2.99 9.19 -4.71
CA LEU A 60 -2.04 8.99 -5.81
C LEU A 60 -2.36 7.75 -6.65
N ASP A 61 -2.80 6.67 -6.02
CA ASP A 61 -3.17 5.44 -6.70
C ASP A 61 -4.50 5.59 -7.47
N TYR A 62 -5.47 6.34 -6.94
CA TYR A 62 -6.72 6.65 -7.66
C TYR A 62 -6.50 7.46 -8.95
N ILE A 63 -5.54 8.39 -8.94
CA ILE A 63 -5.25 9.25 -10.11
C ILE A 63 -4.29 8.61 -11.11
N LYS A 64 -3.51 7.59 -10.71
CA LYS A 64 -2.77 6.75 -11.65
C LYS A 64 -3.78 6.02 -12.51
N LYS A 65 -4.10 6.60 -13.68
CA LYS A 65 -4.62 5.84 -14.80
C LYS A 65 -3.55 4.82 -15.15
N ASN A 66 -3.62 3.61 -14.60
CA ASN A 66 -3.02 2.46 -15.23
C ASN A 66 -3.88 2.20 -16.47
N PRO A 67 -3.45 2.58 -17.69
CA PRO A 67 -4.20 2.19 -18.86
C PRO A 67 -4.33 0.67 -18.83
N LEU A 68 -5.54 0.16 -18.99
CA LEU A 68 -5.77 -1.27 -19.06
C LEU A 68 -4.90 -1.82 -20.19
N GLN A 69 -3.85 -2.57 -19.83
CA GLN A 69 -2.98 -3.21 -20.81
C GLN A 69 -3.70 -4.47 -21.29
N MET A 70 -4.47 -4.30 -22.37
CA MET A 70 -5.14 -5.41 -23.03
C MET A 70 -4.09 -6.24 -23.75
N GLU A 71 -3.93 -7.48 -23.31
CA GLU A 71 -3.10 -8.47 -23.99
C GLU A 71 -3.91 -9.75 -24.22
N PRO A 72 -3.69 -10.49 -25.32
CA PRO A 72 -4.24 -11.83 -25.48
C PRO A 72 -3.81 -12.70 -24.30
N SER A 73 -4.79 -13.12 -23.49
CA SER A 73 -4.56 -13.89 -22.27
C SER A 73 -5.36 -15.18 -22.32
N SER A 74 -4.72 -16.29 -21.92
CA SER A 74 -5.40 -17.57 -21.73
C SER A 74 -6.21 -17.55 -20.45
N LEU A 75 -7.53 -17.69 -20.56
CA LEU A 75 -8.43 -17.78 -19.40
C LEU A 75 -8.10 -19.01 -18.57
N ILE A 76 -7.77 -20.14 -19.21
CA ILE A 76 -7.33 -21.37 -18.54
C ILE A 76 -6.07 -21.08 -17.71
N ASN A 77 -5.11 -20.33 -18.26
CA ASN A 77 -3.88 -20.03 -17.55
C ASN A 77 -4.14 -19.15 -16.31
N ILE A 78 -5.02 -18.15 -16.43
CA ILE A 78 -5.43 -17.31 -15.29
C ILE A 78 -6.05 -18.16 -14.18
N ILE A 79 -6.94 -19.10 -14.53
CA ILE A 79 -7.56 -20.00 -13.55
C ILE A 79 -6.50 -20.90 -12.88
N LYS A 80 -5.57 -21.47 -13.64
CA LYS A 80 -4.47 -22.31 -13.10
C LYS A 80 -3.58 -21.54 -12.14
N VAL A 81 -3.14 -20.33 -12.51
CA VAL A 81 -2.30 -19.48 -11.64
C VAL A 81 -3.04 -19.12 -10.36
N SER A 82 -4.33 -18.81 -10.46
CA SER A 82 -5.18 -18.48 -9.30
C SER A 82 -5.38 -19.65 -8.34
N MET A 83 -5.25 -20.89 -8.83
CA MET A 83 -5.34 -22.11 -8.03
C MET A 83 -4.04 -22.49 -7.32
N MET A 84 -2.87 -22.02 -7.78
CA MET A 84 -1.57 -22.35 -7.18
C MET A 84 -1.47 -22.12 -5.66
N PRO A 85 -1.97 -21.00 -5.09
CA PRO A 85 -1.91 -20.78 -3.65
C PRO A 85 -2.98 -21.56 -2.85
N LEU A 86 -3.93 -22.21 -3.52
CA LEU A 86 -5.03 -22.91 -2.84
C LEU A 86 -4.57 -24.29 -2.34
N SER A 87 -4.80 -24.56 -1.05
CA SER A 87 -4.68 -25.92 -0.50
C SER A 87 -5.95 -26.71 -0.80
N ILE A 88 -6.01 -27.35 -1.98
CA ILE A 88 -7.18 -28.12 -2.41
C ILE A 88 -7.28 -29.41 -1.57
N PRO A 89 -8.37 -29.60 -0.80
CA PRO A 89 -8.61 -30.83 -0.04
C PRO A 89 -8.72 -32.06 -0.93
N LYS A 90 -8.30 -33.23 -0.42
CA LYS A 90 -8.25 -34.49 -1.18
C LYS A 90 -9.60 -34.97 -1.73
N ASN A 91 -10.72 -34.49 -1.18
CA ASN A 91 -12.07 -34.86 -1.59
C ASN A 91 -12.70 -33.88 -2.60
N ILE A 92 -11.93 -32.90 -3.10
CA ILE A 92 -12.41 -31.91 -4.07
C ILE A 92 -11.68 -32.12 -5.40
N GLN A 93 -12.46 -32.26 -6.47
CA GLN A 93 -11.95 -32.29 -7.85
C GLN A 93 -12.37 -31.01 -8.57
N ILE A 94 -11.40 -30.35 -9.22
CA ILE A 94 -11.65 -29.17 -10.04
C ILE A 94 -11.47 -29.56 -11.50
N ASN A 95 -12.54 -29.46 -12.27
CA ASN A 95 -12.53 -29.77 -13.70
C ASN A 95 -12.38 -28.47 -14.49
N LEU A 96 -11.27 -28.35 -15.21
CA LEU A 96 -10.99 -27.20 -16.09
C LEU A 96 -11.31 -27.55 -17.54
N PRO A 97 -11.77 -26.58 -18.35
CA PRO A 97 -11.90 -26.76 -19.79
C PRO A 97 -10.52 -26.99 -20.45
N ASN A 98 -10.51 -27.70 -21.58
CA ASN A 98 -9.28 -28.06 -22.29
C ASN A 98 -8.77 -26.98 -23.26
N THR A 99 -9.64 -26.03 -23.64
CA THR A 99 -9.35 -24.98 -24.63
C THR A 99 -9.93 -23.65 -24.17
N ASP A 100 -9.23 -22.56 -24.46
CA ASP A 100 -9.73 -21.22 -24.19
C ASP A 100 -10.96 -20.93 -25.06
N VAL A 101 -11.81 -20.02 -24.58
CA VAL A 101 -12.93 -19.50 -25.36
C VAL A 101 -12.35 -18.59 -26.44
N ILE A 102 -12.66 -18.88 -27.71
CA ILE A 102 -12.28 -18.07 -28.88
C ILE A 102 -13.08 -16.77 -28.90
#